data_AF-A0A7Y5FS99-F1
#
_entry.id   AF-A0A7Y5FS99-F1
#
_cell.length_a   1.000
_cell.length_b   1.000
_cell.length_c   1.000
_cell.angle_alpha   90.00
_cell.angle_beta   90.00
_cell.angle_gamma   90.00
#
_symmetry.space_group_name_H-M   'P 1'
#
loop_
_entity.id
_entity.type
_entity.pdbx_description
1 polymer ?
#
loop_
_entity_poly.entity_id
_entity_poly.type
_entity_poly.pdbx_seq_one_letter_code
_entity_poly.pdbx_strand_id
1 'polypeptide(L)'
;MKNNKHGTARELYRLRENPPMRYFLFLLLLLLAAAAYPQSKTERQEKEEKNPAVLTEKPDKTPLPIKPVTVVSDALDIKTKPVSLSHPPVNVMGIEGADIQTSYAVTQAYIKGDSGKPEMKNGKYRTTAAFGQYLVGDSLYNAGKTGEGGMYGFYKMRPMAPYLLASQGDYADRVEITWSFDPLSPPANLDFFELKRDGELIATMPVTDVVYKDYNTRPGIYYNYELTGINKYGVSAVGNAVGFVNPNGVITGRILTSNGGPVRDVEVLITPNLGKSLYFNGTNTTVSVGNKFNFRDTSFTIEFWMKHNVGEGGVFATGVQGNDVSVDMVGGNMYFDVGTFLTSIPHEPDGQWHHYAWVYDNTQKKMYGYKDSVLVRDVNVPVGYSVTVSGSPAFLGKTLYSSQLFNGNIDEIRIWKTALDRGSVLRNMYRSVSTQAPHLEAYWRMDEGKGSKVFDYASKKHSGTVNGSVAFQDDRAPIRNTTFTDNTGYYIAEGINYGSSTNFTV
;
A
#
# COMPACT_ATOMS: atom_id res chain seq x y z
N MET A 1 72.94 -0.40 -8.19
CA MET A 1 73.49 -0.90 -9.48
C MET A 1 72.49 -1.88 -10.09
N LYS A 2 72.40 -1.94 -11.44
CA LYS A 2 71.81 -2.97 -12.34
C LYS A 2 70.66 -3.87 -11.79
N ASN A 3 69.42 -3.78 -12.29
CA ASN A 3 68.88 -4.29 -13.58
C ASN A 3 68.76 -5.82 -13.70
N ASN A 4 67.51 -6.33 -13.67
CA ASN A 4 66.79 -7.04 -14.77
C ASN A 4 65.39 -7.41 -14.22
N LYS A 5 64.22 -7.00 -14.76
CA LYS A 5 63.63 -7.06 -16.13
C LYS A 5 63.37 -8.48 -16.65
N HIS A 6 62.14 -8.96 -16.47
CA HIS A 6 61.09 -9.29 -17.46
C HIS A 6 59.78 -9.45 -16.63
N GLY A 7 58.62 -8.82 -16.89
CA GLY A 7 57.86 -8.68 -18.14
C GLY A 7 56.96 -9.93 -18.29
N THR A 8 55.63 -9.92 -18.36
CA THR A 8 54.56 -8.92 -18.65
C THR A 8 53.19 -9.61 -18.36
N ALA A 9 52.01 -9.00 -18.18
CA ALA A 9 51.54 -7.63 -17.99
C ALA A 9 50.02 -7.66 -17.59
N ARG A 10 49.51 -6.59 -16.96
CA ARG A 10 48.06 -6.21 -16.81
C ARG A 10 47.14 -7.21 -16.05
N GLU A 11 46.14 -6.78 -15.28
CA GLU A 11 45.78 -5.47 -14.69
C GLU A 11 44.85 -5.78 -13.49
N LEU A 12 45.07 -5.18 -12.31
CA LEU A 12 44.24 -5.39 -11.12
C LEU A 12 43.88 -4.03 -10.51
N TYR A 13 42.78 -3.41 -10.96
CA TYR A 13 42.19 -2.27 -10.26
C TYR A 13 40.66 -2.17 -10.43
N ARG A 14 39.98 -2.15 -9.27
CA ARG A 14 38.66 -1.57 -8.98
C ARG A 14 37.41 -2.09 -9.73
N LEU A 15 36.54 -2.74 -8.96
CA LEU A 15 35.09 -2.66 -9.12
C LEU A 15 34.45 -2.25 -7.79
N ARG A 16 33.74 -1.13 -7.78
CA ARG A 16 32.76 -0.73 -6.75
C ARG A 16 31.63 0.02 -7.48
N GLU A 17 30.39 -0.26 -7.08
CA GLU A 17 29.17 0.54 -7.28
C GLU A 17 28.39 0.47 -8.63
N ASN A 18 27.31 -0.31 -8.56
CA ASN A 18 25.92 -0.07 -9.01
C ASN A 18 25.37 -0.45 -10.42
N PRO A 19 24.07 -0.86 -10.49
CA PRO A 19 23.40 -1.41 -11.68
C PRO A 19 22.42 -0.39 -12.34
N PRO A 20 21.81 -0.66 -13.53
CA PRO A 20 20.56 -1.44 -13.56
C PRO A 20 20.34 -2.30 -14.84
N MET A 21 20.26 -3.63 -14.70
CA MET A 21 19.82 -4.57 -15.75
C MET A 21 18.45 -5.19 -15.41
N ARG A 22 17.40 -4.35 -15.34
CA ARG A 22 16.00 -4.80 -15.16
C ARG A 22 14.98 -4.23 -16.15
N TYR A 23 15.29 -3.14 -16.86
CA TYR A 23 14.37 -2.57 -17.86
C TYR A 23 14.39 -3.26 -19.23
N PHE A 24 15.45 -4.01 -19.56
CA PHE A 24 15.59 -4.62 -20.89
C PHE A 24 14.67 -5.82 -21.14
N LEU A 25 14.26 -6.56 -20.08
CA LEU A 25 13.31 -7.67 -20.22
C LEU A 25 11.85 -7.20 -20.35
N PHE A 26 11.49 -6.05 -19.75
CA PHE A 26 10.11 -5.57 -19.76
C PHE A 26 9.70 -4.97 -21.11
N LEU A 27 10.64 -4.31 -21.81
CA LEU A 27 10.38 -3.80 -23.18
C LEU A 27 10.16 -4.94 -24.20
N LEU A 28 10.87 -6.06 -24.05
CA LEU A 28 10.80 -7.19 -24.98
C LEU A 28 9.45 -7.92 -24.91
N LEU A 29 8.84 -7.99 -23.72
CA LEU A 29 7.51 -8.60 -23.50
C LEU A 29 6.37 -7.74 -24.08
N LEU A 30 6.46 -6.41 -24.01
CA LEU A 30 5.45 -5.51 -24.62
C LEU A 30 5.48 -5.55 -26.16
N LEU A 31 6.66 -5.67 -26.77
CA LEU A 31 6.80 -5.78 -28.23
C LEU A 31 6.24 -7.09 -28.79
N LEU A 32 6.22 -8.18 -28.01
CA LEU A 32 5.63 -9.46 -28.41
C LEU A 32 4.09 -9.47 -28.28
N ALA A 33 3.51 -8.73 -27.32
CA ALA A 33 2.06 -8.63 -27.15
C ALA A 33 1.36 -7.84 -28.28
N ALA A 34 2.07 -6.90 -28.91
CA ALA A 34 1.52 -6.07 -29.99
C ALA A 34 1.31 -6.81 -31.32
N ALA A 35 1.90 -8.01 -31.49
CA ALA A 35 1.89 -8.75 -32.76
C ALA A 35 0.66 -9.68 -32.97
N ALA A 36 -0.28 -9.73 -32.02
CA ALA A 36 -1.37 -10.71 -32.00
C ALA A 36 -2.78 -10.16 -32.32
N TYR A 37 -2.91 -8.88 -32.70
CA TYR A 37 -4.19 -8.28 -33.11
C TYR A 37 -4.28 -8.13 -34.65
N PRO A 38 -5.23 -8.79 -35.34
CA PRO A 38 -5.44 -8.59 -36.77
C PRO A 38 -6.16 -7.25 -37.02
N GLN A 39 -5.42 -6.24 -37.49
CA GLN A 39 -6.05 -5.04 -38.05
C GLN A 39 -6.54 -5.31 -39.48
N SER A 40 -7.84 -5.12 -39.70
CA SER A 40 -8.44 -5.06 -41.04
C SER A 40 -7.93 -3.83 -41.79
N LYS A 41 -7.28 -4.03 -42.94
CA LYS A 41 -6.92 -2.93 -43.85
C LYS A 41 -8.16 -2.40 -44.58
N THR A 42 -8.31 -1.09 -44.61
CA THR A 42 -9.18 -0.39 -45.55
C THR A 42 -8.42 0.81 -46.12
N GLU A 43 -8.23 0.90 -47.43
CA GLU A 43 -7.70 2.09 -48.09
C GLU A 43 -8.62 2.58 -49.21
N ARG A 44 -9.15 3.79 -48.99
CA ARG A 44 -9.52 4.89 -49.91
C ARG A 44 -10.09 4.58 -51.31
N GLN A 45 -11.29 5.12 -51.55
CA GLN A 45 -11.63 6.29 -52.39
C GLN A 45 -13.16 6.51 -52.29
N GLU A 46 -13.82 7.65 -52.49
CA GLU A 46 -13.59 9.11 -52.45
C GLU A 46 -14.98 9.75 -52.78
N LYS A 47 -15.20 11.05 -52.46
CA LYS A 47 -16.30 11.96 -52.91
C LYS A 47 -17.72 11.92 -52.28
N GLU A 48 -18.13 13.13 -51.85
CA GLU A 48 -19.41 13.89 -52.09
C GLU A 48 -20.77 13.19 -51.79
N GLU A 49 -21.85 13.80 -51.27
CA GLU A 49 -22.22 15.20 -51.00
C GLU A 49 -23.39 15.30 -49.97
N LYS A 50 -23.60 16.49 -49.37
CA LYS A 50 -24.84 17.08 -48.79
C LYS A 50 -25.83 16.34 -47.83
N ASN A 51 -26.16 17.10 -46.78
CA ASN A 51 -27.25 17.02 -45.76
C ASN A 51 -28.69 17.09 -46.36
N PRO A 52 -29.81 17.05 -45.58
CA PRO A 52 -30.26 16.17 -44.46
C PRO A 52 -31.70 15.57 -44.68
N ALA A 53 -32.21 14.73 -43.77
CA ALA A 53 -33.57 14.79 -43.16
C ALA A 53 -34.23 13.44 -42.76
N VAL A 54 -34.88 13.51 -41.58
CA VAL A 54 -35.95 12.72 -40.94
C VAL A 54 -36.87 11.87 -41.86
N LEU A 55 -37.11 10.58 -41.52
CA LEU A 55 -38.44 10.04 -41.15
C LEU A 55 -38.44 8.54 -40.77
N THR A 56 -39.48 8.21 -40.00
CA THR A 56 -39.92 6.95 -39.38
C THR A 56 -40.11 5.73 -40.29
N GLU A 57 -39.83 4.51 -39.81
CA GLU A 57 -40.84 3.46 -39.50
C GLU A 57 -40.22 2.06 -39.16
N LYS A 58 -40.97 1.28 -38.35
CA LYS A 58 -40.95 -0.20 -38.22
C LYS A 58 -42.30 -0.69 -38.76
N PRO A 59 -42.48 -1.90 -39.33
CA PRO A 59 -41.92 -3.18 -38.84
C PRO A 59 -41.37 -4.06 -40.02
N ASP A 60 -41.22 -5.39 -40.01
CA ASP A 60 -41.42 -6.45 -38.99
C ASP A 60 -40.41 -7.62 -39.18
N LYS A 61 -40.73 -8.82 -38.66
CA LYS A 61 -39.92 -10.04 -38.66
C LYS A 61 -40.37 -11.07 -39.71
N THR A 62 -39.44 -11.56 -40.53
CA THR A 62 -39.23 -13.00 -40.86
C THR A 62 -38.07 -13.16 -41.87
N PRO A 63 -37.06 -14.02 -41.63
CA PRO A 63 -36.05 -14.36 -42.63
C PRO A 63 -36.44 -15.60 -43.45
N LEU A 64 -36.28 -15.53 -44.77
CA LEU A 64 -36.34 -16.67 -45.70
C LEU A 64 -34.95 -17.34 -45.83
N PRO A 65 -34.88 -18.64 -46.22
CA PRO A 65 -33.66 -19.43 -46.14
C PRO A 65 -32.70 -19.19 -47.31
N ILE A 66 -31.39 -19.12 -47.01
CA ILE A 66 -30.32 -18.98 -48.02
C ILE A 66 -29.51 -20.28 -48.10
N LYS A 67 -29.32 -20.79 -49.32
CA LYS A 67 -28.51 -21.99 -49.62
C LYS A 67 -27.01 -21.68 -49.52
N PRO A 68 -26.17 -22.61 -49.02
CA PRO A 68 -24.72 -22.44 -49.08
C PRO A 68 -24.20 -22.60 -50.52
N VAL A 69 -23.24 -21.77 -50.90
CA VAL A 69 -22.47 -21.89 -52.15
C VAL A 69 -21.09 -22.44 -51.84
N THR A 70 -20.71 -23.49 -52.55
CA THR A 70 -19.45 -24.23 -52.38
C THR A 70 -18.27 -23.43 -52.93
N VAL A 71 -17.15 -23.41 -52.20
CA VAL A 71 -15.82 -23.15 -52.76
C VAL A 71 -15.04 -24.45 -52.74
N VAL A 72 -14.45 -24.81 -53.88
CA VAL A 72 -13.69 -26.04 -54.09
C VAL A 72 -12.26 -25.85 -53.55
N SER A 73 -11.75 -26.86 -52.84
CA SER A 73 -10.33 -27.03 -52.57
C SER A 73 -9.94 -28.49 -52.82
N ASP A 74 -8.85 -28.68 -53.56
CA ASP A 74 -8.43 -30.01 -54.05
C ASP A 74 -8.01 -30.95 -52.92
N ALA A 75 -8.29 -32.24 -53.12
CA ALA A 75 -8.07 -33.28 -52.13
C ALA A 75 -6.60 -33.75 -52.06
N LEU A 76 -6.16 -34.11 -50.85
CA LEU A 76 -5.08 -35.07 -50.67
C LEU A 76 -5.57 -36.21 -49.77
N ASP A 77 -5.52 -37.43 -50.31
CA ASP A 77 -6.21 -38.63 -49.81
C ASP A 77 -5.43 -39.33 -48.68
N ILE A 78 -6.09 -39.64 -47.55
CA ILE A 78 -5.53 -40.46 -46.46
C ILE A 78 -6.56 -41.52 -46.05
N LYS A 79 -6.29 -42.76 -46.46
CA LYS A 79 -7.10 -43.95 -46.14
C LYS A 79 -7.06 -44.29 -44.65
N THR A 80 -8.22 -44.29 -44.00
CA THR A 80 -8.41 -44.93 -42.69
C THR A 80 -8.91 -46.37 -42.87
N LYS A 81 -8.39 -47.31 -42.06
CA LYS A 81 -8.99 -48.63 -41.87
C LYS A 81 -9.66 -48.67 -40.50
N PRO A 82 -10.94 -49.08 -40.38
CA PRO A 82 -11.57 -49.28 -39.09
C PRO A 82 -11.21 -50.64 -38.50
N VAL A 83 -11.13 -50.72 -37.18
CA VAL A 83 -11.20 -51.99 -36.42
C VAL A 83 -12.39 -51.88 -35.48
N SER A 84 -13.29 -52.87 -35.54
CA SER A 84 -14.51 -52.93 -34.73
C SER A 84 -14.27 -53.65 -33.40
N LEU A 85 -15.07 -53.30 -32.39
CA LEU A 85 -15.23 -54.07 -31.15
C LEU A 85 -16.73 -54.27 -30.89
N SER A 86 -17.10 -55.45 -30.42
CA SER A 86 -18.48 -55.90 -30.25
C SER A 86 -18.88 -56.06 -28.78
N HIS A 87 -20.07 -55.52 -28.46
CA HIS A 87 -21.04 -55.75 -27.35
C HIS A 87 -20.89 -57.03 -26.48
N PRO A 88 -21.42 -57.09 -25.22
CA PRO A 88 -22.67 -56.44 -24.74
C PRO A 88 -22.62 -55.83 -23.29
N PRO A 89 -23.71 -55.23 -22.77
CA PRO A 89 -23.69 -54.41 -21.54
C PRO A 89 -24.09 -55.15 -20.24
N VAL A 90 -23.59 -54.68 -19.10
CA VAL A 90 -24.04 -55.09 -17.73
C VAL A 90 -24.11 -53.87 -16.80
N ASN A 91 -24.99 -53.95 -15.80
CA ASN A 91 -25.56 -52.86 -14.99
C ASN A 91 -24.61 -52.01 -14.13
N VAL A 92 -25.09 -50.81 -13.81
CA VAL A 92 -24.54 -49.84 -12.85
C VAL A 92 -24.95 -50.20 -11.41
N MET A 93 -23.99 -50.20 -10.47
CA MET A 93 -24.15 -49.71 -9.08
C MET A 93 -22.79 -49.68 -8.36
N GLY A 94 -22.51 -48.61 -7.62
CA GLY A 94 -21.30 -48.46 -6.78
C GLY A 94 -20.59 -47.13 -7.00
N ILE A 95 -20.76 -46.19 -6.06
CA ILE A 95 -20.06 -44.90 -6.03
C ILE A 95 -18.87 -45.05 -5.05
N GLU A 96 -17.65 -44.73 -5.49
CA GLU A 96 -16.62 -44.12 -4.63
C GLU A 96 -15.43 -43.57 -5.43
N GLY A 97 -14.97 -42.36 -5.07
CA GLY A 97 -13.65 -41.75 -5.32
C GLY A 97 -12.97 -41.87 -6.70
N ALA A 98 -13.05 -40.82 -7.52
CA ALA A 98 -12.03 -40.51 -8.54
C ALA A 98 -11.99 -39.01 -8.89
N ASP A 99 -10.80 -38.41 -8.86
CA ASP A 99 -10.56 -37.02 -9.30
C ASP A 99 -10.83 -36.86 -10.80
N ILE A 100 -11.67 -35.90 -11.17
CA ILE A 100 -11.87 -35.51 -12.57
C ILE A 100 -10.77 -34.52 -12.98
N GLN A 101 -9.64 -35.03 -13.46
CA GLN A 101 -8.66 -34.20 -14.17
C GLN A 101 -9.17 -33.87 -15.58
N THR A 102 -9.72 -32.67 -15.77
CA THR A 102 -10.10 -32.16 -17.09
C THR A 102 -8.86 -31.71 -17.88
N SER A 103 -8.27 -32.63 -18.64
CA SER A 103 -7.09 -32.34 -19.47
C SER A 103 -7.48 -31.70 -20.81
N TYR A 104 -7.16 -30.42 -20.98
CA TYR A 104 -7.26 -29.73 -22.27
C TYR A 104 -6.07 -30.12 -23.17
N ALA A 105 -6.31 -31.00 -24.14
CA ALA A 105 -5.32 -31.34 -25.15
C ALA A 105 -5.24 -30.23 -26.23
N VAL A 106 -4.19 -29.40 -26.16
CA VAL A 106 -3.87 -28.46 -27.25
C VAL A 106 -3.10 -29.20 -28.34
N THR A 107 -3.72 -29.36 -29.50
CA THR A 107 -3.08 -29.97 -30.68
C THR A 107 -1.91 -29.10 -31.17
N GLN A 108 -0.70 -29.66 -31.16
CA GLN A 108 0.51 -28.95 -31.58
C GLN A 108 0.50 -28.65 -33.09
N ALA A 109 0.86 -27.41 -33.45
CA ALA A 109 1.18 -27.05 -34.82
C ALA A 109 2.64 -27.42 -35.14
N TYR A 110 2.86 -28.22 -36.18
CA TYR A 110 4.19 -28.62 -36.64
C TYR A 110 4.68 -27.72 -37.78
N ILE A 111 5.88 -27.15 -37.65
CA ILE A 111 6.62 -26.61 -38.80
C ILE A 111 7.49 -27.77 -39.36
N LYS A 112 7.24 -28.13 -40.61
CA LYS A 112 7.86 -29.31 -41.25
C LYS A 112 9.23 -28.96 -41.83
N GLY A 113 10.30 -29.37 -41.15
CA GLY A 113 11.68 -29.39 -41.67
C GLY A 113 12.16 -30.84 -41.82
N ASP A 114 12.89 -31.13 -42.89
CA ASP A 114 13.04 -32.48 -43.48
C ASP A 114 13.94 -33.48 -42.71
N SER A 115 14.13 -33.26 -41.41
CA SER A 115 14.74 -34.22 -40.47
C SER A 115 14.26 -34.09 -39.01
N GLY A 116 13.22 -33.28 -38.75
CA GLY A 116 12.41 -33.33 -37.52
C GLY A 116 13.06 -32.91 -36.19
N LYS A 117 14.36 -32.58 -36.13
CA LYS A 117 15.04 -32.06 -34.92
C LYS A 117 16.18 -31.09 -35.27
N PRO A 118 16.39 -30.00 -34.52
CA PRO A 118 17.66 -29.27 -34.55
C PRO A 118 18.74 -30.08 -33.81
N GLU A 119 19.56 -30.84 -34.56
CA GLU A 119 20.74 -31.55 -34.00
C GLU A 119 22.03 -30.73 -34.23
N MET A 120 22.70 -30.32 -33.15
CA MET A 120 24.12 -29.92 -33.22
C MET A 120 24.99 -31.12 -32.83
N LYS A 121 25.72 -31.69 -33.79
CA LYS A 121 26.60 -32.84 -33.55
C LYS A 121 28.04 -32.38 -33.25
N ASN A 122 28.50 -32.65 -32.03
CA ASN A 122 29.92 -32.76 -31.72
C ASN A 122 30.14 -34.11 -31.02
N GLY A 123 31.11 -34.90 -31.49
CA GLY A 123 31.19 -36.36 -31.33
C GLY A 123 31.50 -36.92 -29.93
N LYS A 124 31.22 -36.17 -28.86
CA LYS A 124 31.49 -36.59 -27.48
C LYS A 124 30.40 -36.23 -26.45
N TYR A 125 29.43 -35.39 -26.83
CA TYR A 125 28.34 -34.96 -25.93
C TYR A 125 27.04 -34.86 -26.72
N ARG A 126 25.98 -35.54 -26.25
CA ARG A 126 24.64 -35.51 -26.86
C ARG A 126 23.65 -34.83 -25.92
N THR A 127 23.45 -33.53 -26.09
CA THR A 127 22.43 -32.78 -25.35
C THR A 127 21.18 -32.66 -26.21
N THR A 128 20.03 -33.08 -25.68
CA THR A 128 18.73 -32.94 -26.35
C THR A 128 17.87 -32.01 -25.49
N ALA A 129 17.45 -30.87 -26.05
CA ALA A 129 16.54 -29.94 -25.38
C ALA A 129 15.37 -29.62 -26.31
N ALA A 130 14.15 -29.84 -25.81
CA ALA A 130 12.92 -29.38 -26.44
C ALA A 130 12.20 -28.46 -25.46
N PHE A 131 11.55 -27.41 -25.97
CA PHE A 131 10.64 -26.59 -25.16
C PHE A 131 9.57 -27.51 -24.55
N GLY A 132 9.45 -27.52 -23.23
CA GLY A 132 8.48 -28.36 -22.50
C GLY A 132 8.99 -29.69 -21.94
N GLN A 133 10.25 -30.10 -22.18
CA GLN A 133 10.74 -31.41 -21.71
C GLN A 133 11.84 -31.35 -20.65
N TYR A 134 11.97 -32.48 -19.97
CA TYR A 134 12.92 -32.77 -18.90
C TYR A 134 14.33 -33.03 -19.45
N LEU A 135 15.32 -32.25 -19.04
CA LEU A 135 16.72 -32.70 -19.14
C LEU A 135 16.99 -33.60 -17.95
N VAL A 136 17.04 -34.92 -18.17
CA VAL A 136 17.68 -35.86 -17.23
C VAL A 136 19.05 -36.21 -17.80
N GLY A 137 20.11 -35.93 -17.04
CA GLY A 137 21.47 -36.34 -17.38
C GLY A 137 22.06 -37.24 -16.30
N ASP A 138 22.47 -38.45 -16.70
CA ASP A 138 23.31 -39.33 -15.87
C ASP A 138 24.80 -39.01 -16.09
N SER A 139 25.52 -38.78 -15.00
CA SER A 139 26.99 -38.77 -15.04
C SER A 139 27.51 -40.20 -15.13
N LEU A 140 28.02 -40.60 -16.29
CA LEU A 140 28.61 -41.93 -16.51
C LEU A 140 29.94 -42.18 -15.78
N TYR A 141 30.41 -41.26 -14.94
CA TYR A 141 31.49 -41.49 -13.98
C TYR A 141 31.11 -41.00 -12.58
N ASN A 142 31.03 -41.97 -11.66
CA ASN A 142 30.81 -41.89 -10.22
C ASN A 142 29.51 -41.24 -9.68
N ALA A 143 28.72 -42.11 -9.03
CA ALA A 143 27.81 -41.83 -7.91
C ALA A 143 26.65 -40.85 -8.15
N GLY A 144 25.58 -41.35 -8.77
CA GLY A 144 24.20 -41.15 -8.27
C GLY A 144 23.62 -39.73 -8.26
N LYS A 145 24.21 -38.79 -8.98
CA LYS A 145 23.68 -37.42 -9.13
C LYS A 145 23.07 -37.23 -10.51
N THR A 146 21.76 -37.39 -10.60
CA THR A 146 20.98 -36.96 -11.76
C THR A 146 20.95 -35.43 -11.81
N GLY A 147 21.39 -34.85 -12.91
CA GLY A 147 21.23 -33.43 -13.19
C GLY A 147 19.88 -33.19 -13.86
N GLU A 148 18.99 -32.47 -13.19
CA GLU A 148 17.65 -32.18 -13.69
C GLU A 148 17.53 -30.71 -14.14
N GLY A 149 17.22 -30.47 -15.42
CA GLY A 149 17.20 -29.13 -16.01
C GLY A 149 16.02 -28.87 -16.96
N GLY A 150 15.78 -27.57 -17.23
CA GLY A 150 14.67 -27.09 -18.07
C GLY A 150 13.58 -26.41 -17.27
N MET A 151 12.50 -26.00 -17.93
CA MET A 151 11.39 -25.23 -17.33
C MET A 151 10.68 -25.95 -16.17
N TYR A 152 10.79 -27.28 -16.07
CA TYR A 152 10.28 -28.05 -14.94
C TYR A 152 11.26 -28.22 -13.76
N GLY A 153 12.56 -27.96 -13.95
CA GLY A 153 13.54 -27.99 -12.86
C GLY A 153 13.31 -26.88 -11.83
N PHE A 154 12.73 -25.76 -12.26
CA PHE A 154 12.22 -24.72 -11.36
C PHE A 154 11.17 -25.28 -10.38
N TYR A 155 10.31 -26.20 -10.82
CA TYR A 155 9.33 -26.87 -9.95
C TYR A 155 9.92 -27.98 -9.05
N LYS A 156 11.25 -28.08 -8.92
CA LYS A 156 11.94 -28.92 -7.94
C LYS A 156 12.95 -28.14 -7.08
N MET A 157 12.61 -26.90 -6.78
CA MET A 157 13.38 -26.04 -5.89
C MET A 157 12.60 -25.79 -4.58
N ARG A 158 13.31 -25.27 -3.57
CA ARG A 158 12.67 -24.67 -2.38
C ARG A 158 11.68 -23.56 -2.80
N PRO A 159 10.62 -23.29 -2.03
CA PRO A 159 9.66 -22.25 -2.35
C PRO A 159 10.30 -20.85 -2.39
N MET A 160 9.68 -19.93 -3.11
CA MET A 160 10.02 -18.50 -3.01
C MET A 160 9.61 -17.93 -1.65
N ALA A 161 10.13 -16.76 -1.28
CA ALA A 161 9.74 -16.11 -0.03
C ALA A 161 8.25 -15.77 -0.03
N PRO A 162 7.51 -16.04 1.07
CA PRO A 162 6.16 -15.50 1.22
C PRO A 162 6.17 -13.98 1.22
N TYR A 163 5.13 -13.39 0.64
CA TYR A 163 4.78 -12.01 0.94
C TYR A 163 4.04 -12.01 2.29
N LEU A 164 4.67 -11.46 3.33
CA LEU A 164 4.15 -11.42 4.69
C LEU A 164 3.70 -10.00 5.06
N LEU A 165 2.55 -9.91 5.71
CA LEU A 165 2.03 -8.69 6.35
C LEU A 165 1.67 -9.00 7.79
N ALA A 166 1.82 -8.01 8.67
CA ALA A 166 1.35 -8.06 10.05
C ALA A 166 0.64 -6.75 10.38
N SER A 167 -0.45 -6.80 11.15
CA SER A 167 -1.18 -5.61 11.57
C SER A 167 -0.31 -4.73 12.47
N GLN A 168 -0.36 -3.43 12.25
CA GLN A 168 0.50 -2.43 12.88
C GLN A 168 -0.33 -1.52 13.76
N GLY A 169 -1.02 -2.10 14.75
CA GLY A 169 -1.94 -1.38 15.65
C GLY A 169 -3.40 -1.31 15.18
N ASP A 170 -3.75 -1.99 14.07
CA ASP A 170 -5.12 -2.02 13.51
C ASP A 170 -6.14 -2.63 14.50
N TYR A 171 -5.72 -3.65 15.26
CA TYR A 171 -6.50 -4.31 16.32
C TYR A 171 -6.00 -3.91 17.71
N ALA A 172 -6.90 -3.96 18.71
CA ALA A 172 -6.62 -3.56 20.09
C ALA A 172 -6.15 -4.72 20.99
N ASP A 173 -6.33 -5.96 20.53
CA ASP A 173 -6.23 -7.20 21.30
C ASP A 173 -5.23 -8.23 20.74
N ARG A 174 -4.73 -8.02 19.51
CA ARG A 174 -3.89 -8.99 18.80
C ARG A 174 -3.05 -8.34 17.70
N VAL A 175 -2.03 -9.07 17.24
CA VAL A 175 -1.50 -8.88 15.88
C VAL A 175 -2.12 -9.93 14.95
N GLU A 176 -2.66 -9.48 13.82
CA GLU A 176 -3.12 -10.35 12.74
C GLU A 176 -2.04 -10.40 11.65
N ILE A 177 -1.51 -11.59 11.39
CA ILE A 177 -0.48 -11.85 10.41
C ILE A 177 -1.14 -12.52 9.20
N THR A 178 -0.93 -11.99 8.00
CA THR A 178 -1.47 -12.54 6.75
C THR A 178 -0.36 -12.73 5.73
N TRP A 179 -0.49 -13.74 4.87
CA TRP A 179 0.52 -14.00 3.84
C TRP A 179 -0.06 -14.53 2.55
N SER A 180 0.72 -14.37 1.48
CA SER A 180 0.49 -15.02 0.20
C SER A 180 1.80 -15.54 -0.38
N PHE A 181 1.68 -16.57 -1.22
CA PHE A 181 2.76 -17.07 -2.05
C PHE A 181 2.49 -16.68 -3.51
N ASP A 182 3.56 -16.46 -4.27
CA ASP A 182 3.46 -16.36 -5.72
C ASP A 182 2.86 -17.68 -6.26
N PRO A 183 1.72 -17.67 -6.98
CA PRO A 183 1.15 -18.87 -7.60
C PRO A 183 2.11 -19.54 -8.60
N LEU A 184 3.12 -18.81 -9.09
CA LEU A 184 4.19 -19.29 -9.96
C LEU A 184 5.47 -19.68 -9.19
N SER A 185 5.45 -19.75 -7.85
CA SER A 185 6.54 -20.31 -7.04
C SER A 185 6.78 -21.80 -7.38
N PRO A 186 7.99 -22.35 -7.15
CA PRO A 186 8.21 -23.79 -7.08
C PRO A 186 7.14 -24.44 -6.19
N PRO A 187 6.62 -25.61 -6.57
CA PRO A 187 5.21 -25.95 -6.44
C PRO A 187 4.72 -25.84 -5.00
N ALA A 188 3.54 -25.25 -4.87
CA ALA A 188 2.79 -25.06 -3.63
C ALA A 188 2.33 -26.37 -2.95
N ASN A 189 2.96 -27.50 -3.26
CA ASN A 189 3.07 -28.66 -2.36
C ASN A 189 4.08 -28.32 -1.26
N LEU A 190 3.81 -27.22 -0.58
CA LEU A 190 4.32 -26.91 0.74
C LEU A 190 3.74 -27.98 1.68
N ASP A 191 4.54 -28.41 2.66
CA ASP A 191 4.08 -29.36 3.68
C ASP A 191 3.42 -28.60 4.83
N PHE A 192 4.03 -27.49 5.26
CA PHE A 192 3.51 -26.56 6.26
C PHE A 192 4.24 -25.21 6.22
N PHE A 193 3.70 -24.23 6.95
CA PHE A 193 4.34 -22.97 7.29
C PHE A 193 4.90 -23.00 8.70
N GLU A 194 6.08 -22.43 8.91
CA GLU A 194 6.59 -22.06 10.22
C GLU A 194 6.50 -20.54 10.38
N LEU A 195 5.85 -20.09 11.46
CA LEU A 195 5.80 -18.69 11.87
C LEU A 195 6.60 -18.51 13.15
N LYS A 196 7.57 -17.60 13.09
CA LYS A 196 8.37 -17.17 14.23
C LYS A 196 8.04 -15.74 14.61
N ARG A 197 8.28 -15.41 15.88
CA ARG A 197 8.17 -14.08 16.46
C ARG A 197 9.45 -13.80 17.23
N ASP A 198 10.16 -12.76 16.83
CA ASP A 198 11.47 -12.37 17.38
C ASP A 198 12.49 -13.54 17.41
N GLY A 199 12.40 -14.44 16.42
CA GLY A 199 13.24 -15.63 16.27
C GLY A 199 12.71 -16.92 16.92
N GLU A 200 11.72 -16.84 17.81
CA GLU A 200 11.10 -18.01 18.46
C GLU A 200 9.92 -18.57 17.65
N LEU A 201 9.83 -19.89 17.49
CA LEU A 201 8.71 -20.54 16.80
C LEU A 201 7.42 -20.43 17.63
N ILE A 202 6.40 -19.77 17.07
CA ILE A 202 5.09 -19.60 17.73
C ILE A 202 3.97 -20.43 17.10
N ALA A 203 4.11 -20.85 15.83
CA ALA A 203 3.13 -21.71 15.17
C ALA A 203 3.74 -22.51 14.01
N THR A 204 3.19 -23.71 13.82
CA THR A 204 3.33 -24.52 12.61
C THR A 204 1.93 -24.73 12.04
N MET A 205 1.70 -24.37 10.77
CA MET A 205 0.34 -24.25 10.19
C MET A 205 0.23 -25.00 8.86
N PRO A 206 -0.92 -25.60 8.54
CA PRO A 206 -1.18 -26.19 7.23
C PRO A 206 -1.20 -25.11 6.14
N VAL A 207 -0.99 -25.54 4.90
CA VAL A 207 -0.79 -24.62 3.76
C VAL A 207 -2.07 -23.98 3.23
N THR A 208 -3.21 -24.43 3.73
CA THR A 208 -4.53 -23.79 3.58
C THR A 208 -4.63 -22.49 4.35
N ASP A 209 -3.81 -22.31 5.38
CA ASP A 209 -3.87 -21.14 6.25
C ASP A 209 -3.09 -20.00 5.60
N VAL A 210 -3.74 -18.85 5.52
CA VAL A 210 -3.18 -17.58 5.00
C VAL A 210 -3.26 -16.44 6.02
N VAL A 211 -3.69 -16.78 7.25
CA VAL A 211 -3.86 -15.85 8.37
C VAL A 211 -3.56 -16.54 9.70
N TYR A 212 -2.87 -15.83 10.59
CA TYR A 212 -2.65 -16.20 11.98
C TYR A 212 -2.98 -15.01 12.89
N LYS A 213 -3.47 -15.28 14.11
CA LYS A 213 -3.87 -14.26 15.08
C LYS A 213 -3.08 -14.46 16.37
N ASP A 214 -2.10 -13.60 16.59
CA ASP A 214 -1.27 -13.60 17.79
C ASP A 214 -1.92 -12.74 18.88
N TYR A 215 -2.62 -13.41 19.80
CA TYR A 215 -3.20 -12.80 21.00
C TYR A 215 -2.19 -12.67 22.15
N ASN A 216 -0.99 -13.26 22.04
CA ASN A 216 0.05 -13.23 23.06
C ASN A 216 0.96 -11.99 22.91
N THR A 217 0.38 -10.87 22.46
CA THR A 217 1.07 -9.60 22.17
C THR A 217 0.75 -8.57 23.24
N ARG A 218 1.73 -7.71 23.57
CA ARG A 218 1.56 -6.64 24.55
C ARG A 218 1.53 -5.28 23.83
N PRO A 219 0.59 -4.38 24.16
CA PRO A 219 0.56 -3.06 23.56
C PRO A 219 1.85 -2.27 23.80
N GLY A 220 2.30 -1.52 22.80
CA GLY A 220 3.56 -0.77 22.84
C GLY A 220 4.83 -1.61 22.66
N ILE A 221 4.72 -2.91 22.41
CA ILE A 221 5.84 -3.76 21.98
C ILE A 221 5.73 -4.06 20.48
N TYR A 222 6.85 -3.92 19.77
CA TYR A 222 6.96 -4.25 18.35
C TYR A 222 7.56 -5.64 18.19
N TYR A 223 6.87 -6.48 17.43
CA TYR A 223 7.24 -7.87 17.18
C TYR A 223 7.70 -8.01 15.72
N ASN A 224 8.80 -8.72 15.49
CA ASN A 224 9.25 -9.12 14.15
C ASN A 224 8.74 -10.53 13.84
N TYR A 225 7.79 -10.63 12.92
CA TYR A 225 7.26 -11.89 12.44
C TYR A 225 8.04 -12.38 11.22
N GLU A 226 8.44 -13.64 11.27
CA GLU A 226 9.19 -14.32 10.21
C GLU A 226 8.39 -15.55 9.76
N LEU A 227 8.08 -15.65 8.46
CA LEU A 227 7.36 -16.79 7.89
C LEU A 227 8.24 -17.52 6.87
N THR A 228 8.31 -18.84 7.00
CA THR A 228 8.95 -19.73 6.01
C THR A 228 8.00 -20.82 5.56
N GLY A 229 7.94 -21.04 4.25
CA GLY A 229 7.30 -22.20 3.64
C GLY A 229 8.30 -23.35 3.46
N ILE A 230 7.89 -24.56 3.83
CA ILE A 230 8.74 -25.75 3.75
C ILE A 230 8.13 -26.72 2.74
N ASN A 231 8.96 -27.29 1.86
CA ASN A 231 8.60 -28.44 1.05
C ASN A 231 9.72 -29.49 1.10
N LYS A 232 9.48 -30.68 0.54
CA LYS A 232 10.47 -31.77 0.38
C LYS A 232 11.81 -31.41 -0.31
N TYR A 233 11.94 -30.22 -0.92
CA TYR A 233 13.19 -29.72 -1.52
C TYR A 233 13.89 -28.65 -0.66
N GLY A 234 13.28 -28.18 0.43
CA GLY A 234 13.88 -27.32 1.44
C GLY A 234 12.99 -26.18 1.94
N VAL A 235 13.58 -25.38 2.82
CA VAL A 235 12.96 -24.17 3.41
C VAL A 235 13.07 -22.99 2.43
N SER A 236 12.01 -22.21 2.30
CA SER A 236 11.97 -20.98 1.52
C SER A 236 12.96 -19.92 2.03
N ALA A 237 13.13 -18.84 1.26
CA ALA A 237 13.60 -17.60 1.86
C ALA A 237 12.52 -17.05 2.84
N VAL A 238 12.94 -16.26 3.82
CA VAL A 238 12.07 -15.74 4.89
C VAL A 238 11.25 -14.54 4.37
N GLY A 239 9.93 -14.58 4.55
CA GLY A 239 9.08 -13.39 4.50
C GLY A 239 9.04 -12.73 5.87
N ASN A 240 9.19 -11.40 5.95
CA ASN A 240 9.31 -10.66 7.21
C ASN A 240 8.30 -9.52 7.30
N ALA A 241 7.71 -9.33 8.48
CA ALA A 241 6.80 -8.22 8.76
C ALA A 241 6.90 -7.77 10.22
N VAL A 242 6.83 -6.46 10.46
CA VAL A 242 6.72 -5.91 11.82
C VAL A 242 5.25 -5.70 12.14
N GLY A 243 4.79 -6.28 13.26
CA GLY A 243 3.45 -6.09 13.80
C GLY A 243 3.47 -5.62 15.26
N PHE A 244 2.41 -4.95 15.69
CA PHE A 244 2.25 -4.46 17.06
C PHE A 244 0.79 -4.16 17.40
N VAL A 245 0.52 -3.98 18.70
CA VAL A 245 -0.74 -3.45 19.21
C VAL A 245 -0.51 -2.03 19.73
N ASN A 246 -1.37 -1.09 19.36
CA ASN A 246 -1.26 0.31 19.78
C ASN A 246 -1.45 0.45 21.30
N PRO A 247 -0.54 1.10 22.05
CA PRO A 247 -0.66 1.30 23.48
C PRO A 247 -1.63 2.42 23.83
N ASN A 248 -2.92 2.26 23.53
CA ASN A 248 -3.96 3.25 23.86
C ASN A 248 -4.51 3.00 25.27
N GLY A 249 -3.76 3.42 26.29
CA GLY A 249 -4.17 3.30 27.69
C GLY A 249 -5.31 4.24 28.05
N VAL A 250 -6.11 3.85 29.05
CA VAL A 250 -7.11 4.73 29.67
C VAL A 250 -6.80 4.84 31.16
N ILE A 251 -6.65 6.07 31.65
CA ILE A 251 -6.48 6.38 33.07
C ILE A 251 -7.74 7.08 33.55
N THR A 252 -8.36 6.55 34.60
CA THR A 252 -9.55 7.15 35.21
C THR A 252 -9.34 7.37 36.71
N GLY A 253 -10.09 8.30 37.27
CA GLY A 253 -10.03 8.61 38.69
C GLY A 253 -11.05 9.67 39.07
N ARG A 254 -10.99 10.11 40.32
CA ARG A 254 -11.95 11.08 40.86
C ARG A 254 -11.28 12.07 41.80
N ILE A 255 -11.51 13.36 41.57
CA ILE A 255 -11.03 14.44 42.42
C ILE A 255 -12.16 14.88 43.35
N LEU A 256 -11.90 14.73 44.65
CA LEU A 256 -12.80 15.12 45.73
C LEU A 256 -12.09 16.12 46.65
N THR A 257 -12.87 17.02 47.23
CA THR A 257 -12.46 17.82 48.39
C THR A 257 -12.22 16.94 49.62
N SER A 258 -11.57 17.48 50.66
CA SER A 258 -11.39 16.81 51.96
C SER A 258 -12.69 16.29 52.58
N ASN A 259 -13.82 16.91 52.24
CA ASN A 259 -15.14 16.59 52.76
C ASN A 259 -15.93 15.63 51.83
N GLY A 260 -15.26 15.04 50.83
CA GLY A 260 -15.87 14.10 49.86
C GLY A 260 -16.72 14.74 48.77
N GLY A 261 -16.86 16.07 48.74
CA GLY A 261 -17.58 16.79 47.67
C GLY A 261 -16.78 16.79 46.35
N PRO A 262 -17.44 16.62 45.19
CA PRO A 262 -16.78 16.54 43.88
C PRO A 262 -16.19 17.88 43.43
N VAL A 263 -15.07 17.84 42.71
CA VAL A 263 -14.45 19.04 42.11
C VAL A 263 -14.53 18.95 40.59
N ARG A 264 -15.39 19.77 39.97
CA ARG A 264 -15.61 19.84 38.52
C ARG A 264 -14.60 20.76 37.82
N ASP A 265 -14.46 20.57 36.50
CA ASP A 265 -13.70 21.44 35.59
C ASP A 265 -12.22 21.62 35.95
N VAL A 266 -11.63 20.67 36.69
CA VAL A 266 -10.21 20.64 37.03
C VAL A 266 -9.43 19.97 35.91
N GLU A 267 -8.40 20.64 35.40
CA GLU A 267 -7.42 20.02 34.49
C GLU A 267 -6.57 18.99 35.26
N VAL A 268 -6.55 17.76 34.75
CA VAL A 268 -5.77 16.64 35.29
C VAL A 268 -4.64 16.35 34.30
N LEU A 269 -3.39 16.41 34.76
CA LEU A 269 -2.20 16.26 33.94
C LEU A 269 -1.53 14.91 34.18
N ILE A 270 -1.38 14.11 33.12
CA ILE A 270 -0.73 12.81 33.17
C ILE A 270 0.70 12.92 32.64
N THR A 271 1.65 12.43 33.42
CA THR A 271 3.08 12.44 33.07
C THR A 271 3.71 11.06 33.32
N PRO A 272 4.70 10.63 32.51
CA PRO A 272 5.27 11.32 31.35
C PRO A 272 4.37 11.24 30.10
N ASN A 273 4.56 12.14 29.14
CA ASN A 273 4.11 11.91 27.77
C ASN A 273 5.16 11.06 27.03
N LEU A 274 4.73 9.94 26.44
CA LEU A 274 5.58 9.00 25.69
C LEU A 274 5.42 9.09 24.16
N GLY A 275 4.66 10.07 23.67
CA GLY A 275 4.40 10.29 22.25
C GLY A 275 5.63 10.54 21.38
N LYS A 276 5.39 10.65 20.07
CA LYS A 276 6.40 10.83 19.01
C LYS A 276 5.96 11.93 18.05
N SER A 277 6.77 12.22 17.05
CA SER A 277 6.31 12.87 15.81
C SER A 277 6.74 12.07 14.58
N LEU A 278 6.15 12.36 13.43
CA LEU A 278 6.56 11.77 12.16
C LEU A 278 7.50 12.73 11.41
N TYR A 279 8.70 12.27 11.11
CA TYR A 279 9.70 13.00 10.33
C TYR A 279 9.53 12.72 8.84
N PHE A 280 9.42 13.79 8.06
CA PHE A 280 9.36 13.80 6.61
C PHE A 280 10.71 14.29 6.07
N ASN A 281 11.31 13.53 5.15
CA ASN A 281 12.67 13.76 4.66
C ASN A 281 12.77 14.69 3.44
N GLY A 282 11.68 15.31 3.00
CA GLY A 282 11.61 16.12 1.77
C GLY A 282 11.99 15.39 0.46
N THR A 283 12.07 14.05 0.46
CA THR A 283 12.58 13.27 -0.68
C THR A 283 11.64 12.13 -1.10
N ASN A 284 11.04 11.41 -0.15
CA ASN A 284 10.07 10.35 -0.45
C ASN A 284 9.03 10.08 0.66
N THR A 285 9.21 10.60 1.87
CA THR A 285 8.25 10.39 2.97
C THR A 285 6.97 11.17 2.69
N THR A 286 5.83 10.47 2.66
CA THR A 286 4.47 11.03 2.53
C THR A 286 3.49 10.13 3.26
N VAL A 287 2.30 10.62 3.61
CA VAL A 287 1.21 9.76 4.10
C VAL A 287 0.06 9.79 3.10
N SER A 288 -0.38 8.62 2.65
CA SER A 288 -1.62 8.46 1.87
C SER A 288 -2.78 8.18 2.83
N VAL A 289 -3.78 9.05 2.87
CA VAL A 289 -5.03 8.81 3.62
C VAL A 289 -6.04 8.19 2.68
N GLY A 290 -6.41 6.93 2.93
CA GLY A 290 -7.23 6.13 2.01
C GLY A 290 -8.70 6.59 1.93
N ASN A 291 -9.22 7.18 3.01
CA ASN A 291 -10.59 7.65 3.06
C ASN A 291 -10.75 9.12 2.63
N LYS A 292 -11.95 9.42 2.13
CA LYS A 292 -12.25 10.66 1.43
C LYS A 292 -12.81 11.73 2.37
N PHE A 293 -12.36 12.97 2.18
CA PHE A 293 -12.91 14.13 2.87
C PHE A 293 -14.08 14.76 2.10
N ASN A 294 -14.91 15.51 2.83
CA ASN A 294 -15.96 16.33 2.26
C ASN A 294 -15.99 17.66 3.00
N PHE A 295 -15.59 18.73 2.31
CA PHE A 295 -15.60 20.11 2.81
C PHE A 295 -16.67 20.96 2.11
N ARG A 296 -17.50 20.34 1.26
CA ARG A 296 -18.47 21.03 0.42
C ARG A 296 -19.44 21.86 1.26
N ASP A 297 -19.40 23.18 1.06
CA ASP A 297 -20.26 24.16 1.70
C ASP A 297 -20.33 24.04 3.25
N THR A 298 -19.26 23.58 3.89
CA THR A 298 -19.13 23.46 5.36
C THR A 298 -18.10 24.42 5.94
N SER A 299 -18.30 24.88 7.17
CA SER A 299 -17.23 25.49 7.98
C SER A 299 -16.31 24.40 8.53
N PHE A 300 -15.01 24.65 8.58
CA PHE A 300 -14.03 23.69 9.08
C PHE A 300 -12.77 24.37 9.64
N THR A 301 -11.97 23.60 10.40
CA THR A 301 -10.66 24.02 10.91
C THR A 301 -9.65 22.91 10.68
N ILE A 302 -8.45 23.25 10.23
CA ILE A 302 -7.28 22.38 10.19
C ILE A 302 -6.26 22.96 11.17
N GLU A 303 -5.92 22.22 12.22
CA GLU A 303 -4.86 22.61 13.17
C GLU A 303 -3.80 21.52 13.26
N PHE A 304 -2.54 21.91 13.48
CA PHE A 304 -1.41 20.99 13.54
C PHE A 304 -0.21 21.65 14.23
N TRP A 305 0.70 20.82 14.74
CA TRP A 305 2.06 21.25 15.04
C TRP A 305 2.99 20.84 13.90
N MET A 306 3.91 21.72 13.54
CA MET A 306 5.03 21.35 12.68
C MET A 306 6.33 21.99 13.12
N LYS A 307 7.42 21.32 12.76
CA LYS A 307 8.78 21.83 12.79
C LYS A 307 9.34 21.76 11.37
N HIS A 308 9.35 22.91 10.69
CA HIS A 308 9.76 23.00 9.29
C HIS A 308 11.26 23.31 9.20
N ASN A 309 12.03 22.44 8.56
CA ASN A 309 13.48 22.57 8.49
C ASN A 309 13.92 23.44 7.31
N VAL A 310 13.47 23.10 6.09
CA VAL A 310 13.91 23.73 4.83
C VAL A 310 12.90 23.51 3.70
N GLY A 311 12.89 24.44 2.73
CA GLY A 311 12.30 24.21 1.42
C GLY A 311 10.79 24.47 1.34
N GLU A 312 10.12 23.66 0.51
CA GLU A 312 8.71 23.76 0.15
C GLU A 312 8.04 22.39 0.35
N GLY A 313 6.73 22.36 0.52
CA GLY A 313 5.98 21.11 0.73
C GLY A 313 4.57 21.35 1.26
N GLY A 314 3.81 20.29 1.48
CA GLY A 314 2.44 20.38 2.03
C GLY A 314 2.30 19.66 3.36
N VAL A 315 1.51 20.21 4.29
CA VAL A 315 1.19 19.57 5.57
C VAL A 315 0.02 18.60 5.39
N PHE A 316 -1.06 19.10 4.81
CA PHE A 316 -2.28 18.37 4.47
C PHE A 316 -2.80 18.88 3.12
N ALA A 317 -3.25 18.00 2.25
CA ALA A 317 -3.92 18.39 1.01
C ALA A 317 -4.93 17.34 0.52
N THR A 318 -6.10 17.80 0.04
CA THR A 318 -7.12 16.95 -0.59
C THR A 318 -7.95 17.71 -1.62
N GLY A 319 -8.20 17.10 -2.78
CA GLY A 319 -8.93 17.76 -3.86
C GLY A 319 -8.40 17.40 -5.23
N VAL A 320 -8.52 18.34 -6.17
CA VAL A 320 -7.99 18.29 -7.54
C VAL A 320 -7.45 19.67 -7.93
N GLN A 321 -6.70 19.79 -9.02
CA GLN A 321 -5.99 21.03 -9.34
C GLN A 321 -6.88 22.26 -9.52
N GLY A 322 -6.59 23.28 -8.71
CA GLY A 322 -7.36 24.53 -8.61
C GLY A 322 -8.70 24.39 -7.89
N ASN A 323 -8.94 23.27 -7.19
CA ASN A 323 -10.13 23.03 -6.40
C ASN A 323 -9.85 22.00 -5.29
N ASP A 324 -9.17 22.45 -4.25
CA ASP A 324 -8.69 21.63 -3.15
C ASP A 324 -8.79 22.30 -1.78
N VAL A 325 -8.59 21.53 -0.72
CA VAL A 325 -8.33 22.05 0.62
C VAL A 325 -6.93 21.61 0.99
N SER A 326 -6.01 22.56 1.12
CA SER A 326 -4.59 22.30 1.37
C SER A 326 -3.93 23.36 2.24
N VAL A 327 -2.80 22.98 2.85
CA VAL A 327 -1.90 23.87 3.58
C VAL A 327 -0.48 23.61 3.07
N ASP A 328 -0.03 24.47 2.16
CA ASP A 328 1.19 24.29 1.38
C ASP A 328 2.18 25.45 1.59
N MET A 329 3.46 25.13 1.80
CA MET A 329 4.56 26.08 1.86
C MET A 329 5.23 26.19 0.51
N VAL A 330 5.11 27.37 -0.13
CA VAL A 330 5.65 27.67 -1.46
C VAL A 330 6.17 29.11 -1.47
N GLY A 331 7.35 29.36 -2.03
CA GLY A 331 7.88 30.70 -2.25
C GLY A 331 7.91 31.62 -1.01
N GLY A 332 8.34 31.10 0.15
CA GLY A 332 8.44 31.87 1.42
C GLY A 332 7.09 32.21 2.08
N ASN A 333 6.01 31.53 1.67
CA ASN A 333 4.67 31.72 2.23
C ASN A 333 4.06 30.36 2.57
N MET A 334 3.25 30.33 3.63
CA MET A 334 2.29 29.25 3.89
C MET A 334 0.94 29.67 3.33
N TYR A 335 0.45 28.93 2.35
CA TYR A 335 -0.87 29.07 1.76
C TYR A 335 -1.89 28.21 2.50
N PHE A 336 -3.13 28.67 2.48
CA PHE A 336 -4.31 27.90 2.84
C PHE A 336 -5.35 28.08 1.73
N ASP A 337 -5.58 27.00 1.00
CA ASP A 337 -6.46 26.93 -0.14
C ASP A 337 -7.77 26.26 0.28
N VAL A 338 -8.91 26.79 -0.20
CA VAL A 338 -10.24 26.24 0.04
C VAL A 338 -11.08 26.40 -1.23
N GLY A 339 -11.08 25.35 -2.05
CA GLY A 339 -11.61 25.34 -3.40
C GLY A 339 -10.71 26.11 -4.35
N THR A 340 -11.28 27.14 -4.99
CA THR A 340 -10.61 28.10 -5.88
C THR A 340 -10.15 29.38 -5.18
N PHE A 341 -10.40 29.53 -3.88
CA PHE A 341 -10.01 30.71 -3.10
C PHE A 341 -8.89 30.35 -2.13
N LEU A 342 -7.88 31.22 -2.04
CA LEU A 342 -6.71 31.01 -1.20
C LEU A 342 -6.38 32.25 -0.35
N THR A 343 -5.61 32.02 0.70
CA THR A 343 -4.99 33.07 1.51
C THR A 343 -3.62 32.61 1.96
N SER A 344 -2.76 33.50 2.45
CA SER A 344 -1.43 33.12 2.90
C SER A 344 -0.90 34.01 4.02
N ILE A 345 0.13 33.50 4.69
CA ILE A 345 1.02 34.26 5.59
C ILE A 345 2.47 34.05 5.16
N PRO A 346 3.37 35.03 5.40
CA PRO A 346 4.80 34.82 5.30
C PRO A 346 5.22 33.66 6.20
N HIS A 347 6.09 32.78 5.68
CA HIS A 347 6.57 31.61 6.42
C HIS A 347 8.02 31.30 6.06
N GLU A 348 8.88 31.39 7.07
CA GLU A 348 10.29 31.03 6.97
C GLU A 348 10.57 29.78 7.80
N PRO A 349 11.32 28.78 7.29
CA PRO A 349 11.75 27.63 8.07
C PRO A 349 12.78 28.05 9.13
N ASP A 350 12.47 27.84 10.42
CA ASP A 350 13.34 28.14 11.56
C ASP A 350 13.76 26.89 12.36
N GLY A 351 13.29 25.71 11.96
CA GLY A 351 13.54 24.45 12.65
C GLY A 351 12.95 24.38 14.07
N GLN A 352 11.98 25.24 14.41
CA GLN A 352 11.27 25.23 15.69
C GLN A 352 9.85 24.66 15.56
N TRP A 353 9.33 24.13 16.67
CA TRP A 353 7.95 23.69 16.77
C TRP A 353 7.01 24.88 16.85
N HIS A 354 6.07 24.95 15.91
CA HIS A 354 5.03 25.97 15.84
C HIS A 354 3.65 25.33 15.65
N HIS A 355 2.65 25.90 16.33
CA HIS A 355 1.25 25.50 16.14
C HIS A 355 0.60 26.40 15.09
N TYR A 356 -0.05 25.79 14.12
CA TYR A 356 -0.85 26.50 13.12
C TYR A 356 -2.30 26.05 13.20
N ALA A 357 -3.23 26.99 13.04
CA ALA A 357 -4.64 26.69 12.84
C ALA A 357 -5.20 27.56 11.72
N TRP A 358 -5.75 26.89 10.70
CA TRP A 358 -6.43 27.51 9.57
C TRP A 358 -7.93 27.21 9.65
N VAL A 359 -8.73 28.27 9.68
CA VAL A 359 -10.18 28.21 9.89
C VAL A 359 -10.89 28.76 8.66
N TYR A 360 -11.85 28.02 8.12
CA TYR A 360 -12.82 28.52 7.16
C TYR A 360 -14.21 28.59 7.81
N ASP A 361 -14.75 29.81 7.94
CA ASP A 361 -16.12 30.03 8.37
C ASP A 361 -17.01 30.30 7.14
N ASN A 362 -17.77 29.27 6.74
CA ASN A 362 -18.71 29.35 5.63
C ASN A 362 -19.95 30.22 5.94
N THR A 363 -20.26 30.44 7.22
CA THR A 363 -21.40 31.26 7.67
C THR A 363 -21.04 32.74 7.61
N GLN A 364 -19.88 33.12 8.14
CA GLN A 364 -19.36 34.50 8.09
C GLN A 364 -18.69 34.85 6.76
N LYS A 365 -18.39 33.84 5.92
CA LYS A 365 -17.57 33.95 4.70
C LYS A 365 -16.21 34.57 5.02
N LYS A 366 -15.49 33.93 5.95
CA LYS A 366 -14.16 34.36 6.39
C LYS A 366 -13.15 33.21 6.44
N MET A 367 -11.89 33.55 6.27
CA MET A 367 -10.77 32.68 6.63
C MET A 367 -9.91 33.33 7.70
N TYR A 368 -9.52 32.54 8.70
CA TYR A 368 -8.60 32.94 9.75
C TYR A 368 -7.37 32.04 9.75
N GLY A 369 -6.22 32.63 10.06
CA GLY A 369 -4.97 31.92 10.27
C GLY A 369 -4.36 32.30 11.61
N TYR A 370 -3.97 31.31 12.39
CA TYR A 370 -3.31 31.47 13.68
C TYR A 370 -1.93 30.81 13.66
N LYS A 371 -0.91 31.50 14.18
CA LYS A 371 0.40 30.93 14.54
C LYS A 371 0.58 31.07 16.05
N ASP A 372 0.84 29.98 16.76
CA ASP A 372 1.02 29.92 18.22
C ASP A 372 -0.10 30.62 19.00
N SER A 373 -1.36 30.43 18.57
CA SER A 373 -2.59 31.09 19.04
C SER A 373 -2.71 32.61 18.79
N VAL A 374 -1.73 33.24 18.15
CA VAL A 374 -1.82 34.63 17.67
C VAL A 374 -2.53 34.65 16.32
N LEU A 375 -3.52 35.52 16.17
CA LEU A 375 -4.19 35.75 14.89
C LEU A 375 -3.22 36.46 13.94
N VAL A 376 -2.82 35.77 12.86
CA VAL A 376 -1.88 36.28 11.84
C VAL A 376 -2.58 36.54 10.49
N ARG A 377 -3.82 36.04 10.32
CA ARG A 377 -4.62 36.27 9.12
C ARG A 377 -6.11 36.36 9.46
N ASP A 378 -6.80 37.35 8.90
CA ASP A 378 -8.26 37.47 8.84
C ASP A 378 -8.57 38.04 7.44
N VAL A 379 -9.29 37.29 6.61
CA VAL A 379 -9.71 37.74 5.27
C VAL A 379 -11.17 37.41 5.01
N ASN A 380 -11.86 38.32 4.32
CA ASN A 380 -13.19 38.09 3.79
C ASN A 380 -13.11 37.21 2.53
N VAL A 381 -13.99 36.23 2.45
CA VAL A 381 -14.24 35.41 1.26
C VAL A 381 -15.45 36.02 0.52
N PRO A 382 -15.50 36.03 -0.82
CA PRO A 382 -16.61 36.63 -1.55
C PRO A 382 -17.99 36.13 -1.13
N VAL A 383 -18.96 37.03 -1.04
CA VAL A 383 -20.36 36.67 -0.76
C VAL A 383 -20.88 35.78 -1.89
N GLY A 384 -21.55 34.68 -1.53
CA GLY A 384 -21.98 33.66 -2.49
C GLY A 384 -20.91 32.67 -2.92
N TYR A 385 -19.68 32.76 -2.38
CA TYR A 385 -18.67 31.72 -2.59
C TYR A 385 -19.12 30.36 -2.02
N SER A 386 -18.89 29.31 -2.81
CA SER A 386 -19.25 27.93 -2.46
C SER A 386 -18.06 27.00 -2.63
N VAL A 387 -17.78 26.21 -1.60
CA VAL A 387 -16.69 25.22 -1.61
C VAL A 387 -17.24 23.95 -2.25
N THR A 388 -16.61 23.45 -3.31
CA THR A 388 -17.09 22.23 -4.01
C THR A 388 -16.28 20.97 -3.71
N VAL A 389 -15.18 21.11 -2.97
CA VAL A 389 -14.22 20.04 -2.65
C VAL A 389 -14.89 18.91 -1.85
N SER A 390 -15.05 17.76 -2.50
CA SER A 390 -15.70 16.59 -1.92
C SER A 390 -15.24 15.30 -2.57
N GLY A 391 -15.19 14.21 -1.79
CA GLY A 391 -14.97 12.87 -2.33
C GLY A 391 -13.55 12.60 -2.82
N SER A 392 -12.56 13.41 -2.41
CA SER A 392 -11.14 13.23 -2.76
C SER A 392 -10.36 12.56 -1.63
N PRO A 393 -9.34 11.74 -1.94
CA PRO A 393 -8.39 11.24 -0.94
C PRO A 393 -7.54 12.40 -0.42
N ALA A 394 -6.96 12.24 0.78
CA ALA A 394 -6.04 13.22 1.35
C ALA A 394 -4.60 12.68 1.40
N PHE A 395 -3.65 13.62 1.42
CA PHE A 395 -2.24 13.34 1.60
C PHE A 395 -1.66 14.22 2.70
N LEU A 396 -0.65 13.71 3.42
CA LEU A 396 0.15 14.47 4.37
C LEU A 396 1.62 14.50 3.91
N GLY A 397 2.33 15.59 4.18
CA GLY A 397 3.75 15.74 3.85
C GLY A 397 4.06 16.04 2.38
N LYS A 398 3.06 16.39 1.57
CA LYS A 398 3.19 16.74 0.15
C LYS A 398 2.07 17.67 -0.30
N THR A 399 2.36 18.52 -1.29
CA THR A 399 1.35 19.27 -2.04
C THR A 399 0.57 18.32 -2.98
N LEU A 400 -0.50 18.80 -3.62
CA LEU A 400 -1.19 18.03 -4.68
C LEU A 400 -0.52 18.13 -6.06
N TYR A 401 0.24 19.19 -6.34
CA TYR A 401 0.52 19.64 -7.71
C TYR A 401 1.98 19.56 -8.15
N SER A 402 2.88 19.57 -7.18
CA SER A 402 4.31 19.54 -7.41
C SER A 402 4.89 18.29 -6.76
N SER A 403 6.15 17.98 -7.09
CA SER A 403 6.95 17.03 -6.30
C SER A 403 7.57 17.68 -5.06
N GLN A 404 6.97 18.76 -4.52
CA GLN A 404 7.41 19.38 -3.27
C GLN A 404 6.92 18.51 -2.10
N LEU A 405 7.88 18.06 -1.30
CA LEU A 405 7.67 17.16 -0.17
C LEU A 405 8.17 17.86 1.09
N PHE A 406 7.39 17.77 2.15
CA PHE A 406 7.72 18.43 3.42
C PHE A 406 9.06 17.92 3.97
N ASN A 407 9.93 18.84 4.42
CA ASN A 407 11.14 18.51 5.16
C ASN A 407 11.04 19.05 6.59
N GLY A 408 10.91 18.14 7.56
CA GLY A 408 10.60 18.52 8.93
C GLY A 408 9.81 17.45 9.68
N ASN A 409 9.34 17.80 10.86
CA ASN A 409 8.47 16.95 11.66
C ASN A 409 7.04 17.52 11.63
N ILE A 410 6.03 16.65 11.56
CA ILE A 410 4.62 17.04 11.75
C ILE A 410 4.07 16.21 12.90
N ASP A 411 3.19 16.82 13.67
CA ASP A 411 2.59 16.27 14.88
C ASP A 411 1.16 16.82 15.05
N GLU A 412 0.30 16.07 15.75
CA GLU A 412 -1.05 16.51 16.17
C GLU A 412 -1.96 17.12 15.08
N ILE A 413 -1.94 16.59 13.84
CA ILE A 413 -2.81 17.10 12.78
C ILE A 413 -4.27 16.77 13.10
N ARG A 414 -5.15 17.77 13.15
CA ARG A 414 -6.58 17.63 13.44
C ARG A 414 -7.43 18.35 12.40
N ILE A 415 -8.56 17.75 12.07
CA ILE A 415 -9.56 18.31 11.17
C ILE A 415 -10.89 18.36 11.90
N TRP A 416 -11.44 19.56 12.02
CA TRP A 416 -12.71 19.85 12.67
C TRP A 416 -13.75 20.28 11.64
N LYS A 417 -14.96 19.72 11.69
CA LYS A 417 -16.14 20.11 10.90
C LYS A 417 -16.88 21.32 11.50
N THR A 418 -16.12 22.29 12.00
CA THR A 418 -16.62 23.56 12.49
C THR A 418 -15.52 24.62 12.39
N ALA A 419 -15.91 25.90 12.39
CA ALA A 419 -14.96 26.99 12.55
C ALA A 419 -14.65 27.15 14.05
N LEU A 420 -13.43 26.83 14.46
CA LEU A 420 -12.98 27.04 15.84
C LEU A 420 -12.70 28.53 16.08
N ASP A 421 -13.10 29.01 17.26
CA ASP A 421 -12.69 30.32 17.74
C ASP A 421 -11.27 30.27 18.34
N ARG A 422 -10.66 31.45 18.52
CA ARG A 422 -9.32 31.58 19.11
C ARG A 422 -9.23 30.94 20.50
N GLY A 423 -10.30 30.97 21.29
CA GLY A 423 -10.36 30.36 22.62
C GLY A 423 -10.25 28.84 22.57
N SER A 424 -10.93 28.21 21.62
CA SER A 424 -10.86 26.76 21.39
C SER A 424 -9.50 26.32 20.85
N VAL A 425 -8.94 27.06 19.88
CA VAL A 425 -7.58 26.83 19.36
C VAL A 425 -6.54 26.90 20.49
N LEU A 426 -6.57 27.97 21.31
CA LEU A 426 -5.65 28.14 22.43
C LEU A 426 -5.79 27.04 23.49
N ARG A 427 -7.02 26.57 23.73
CA ARG A 427 -7.30 25.46 24.66
C ARG A 427 -6.80 24.12 24.12
N ASN A 428 -6.87 23.89 22.82
CA ASN A 428 -6.56 22.61 22.19
C ASN A 428 -5.07 22.45 21.81
N MET A 429 -4.35 23.54 21.52
CA MET A 429 -2.99 23.42 20.96
C MET A 429 -1.99 22.67 21.86
N TYR A 430 -2.06 22.79 23.19
CA TYR A 430 -1.07 22.18 24.09
C TYR A 430 -1.48 20.83 24.70
N ARG A 431 -2.59 20.22 24.24
CA ARG A 431 -3.15 19.02 24.85
C ARG A 431 -3.65 18.00 23.84
N SER A 432 -3.64 16.73 24.25
CA SER A 432 -4.41 15.68 23.58
C SER A 432 -5.92 15.99 23.61
N VAL A 433 -6.63 15.71 22.52
CA VAL A 433 -8.10 15.90 22.40
C VAL A 433 -8.81 14.55 22.53
N SER A 434 -9.92 14.47 23.29
CA SER A 434 -10.70 13.21 23.40
C SER A 434 -11.38 12.87 22.07
N THR A 435 -11.53 11.57 21.83
CA THR A 435 -12.30 11.02 20.69
C THR A 435 -13.76 11.50 20.65
N GLN A 436 -14.30 11.91 21.80
CA GLN A 436 -15.68 12.41 21.95
C GLN A 436 -15.82 13.92 21.71
N ALA A 437 -14.74 14.61 21.31
CA ALA A 437 -14.79 16.05 21.05
C ALA A 437 -15.75 16.37 19.88
N PRO A 438 -16.72 17.28 20.05
CA PRO A 438 -17.72 17.54 19.03
C PRO A 438 -17.09 18.12 17.76
N HIS A 439 -17.57 17.65 16.61
CA HIS A 439 -17.10 18.03 15.27
C HIS A 439 -15.66 17.61 14.91
N LEU A 440 -14.94 16.85 15.73
CA LEU A 440 -13.66 16.27 15.32
C LEU A 440 -13.89 15.18 14.24
N GLU A 441 -13.35 15.36 13.03
CA GLU A 441 -13.50 14.39 11.93
C GLU A 441 -12.27 13.49 11.78
N ALA A 442 -11.06 14.03 11.97
CA ALA A 442 -9.81 13.29 11.89
C ALA A 442 -8.77 13.85 12.87
N TYR A 443 -7.93 12.98 13.44
CA TYR A 443 -6.87 13.39 14.35
C TYR A 443 -5.67 12.41 14.29
N TRP A 444 -4.55 12.84 13.73
CA TRP A 444 -3.32 12.07 13.65
C TRP A 444 -2.28 12.59 14.65
N ARG A 445 -1.99 11.81 15.68
CA ARG A 445 -1.00 12.12 16.73
C ARG A 445 0.44 11.76 16.37
N MET A 446 0.66 11.05 15.26
CA MET A 446 2.00 10.65 14.81
C MET A 446 2.82 9.90 15.88
N ASP A 447 2.11 9.15 16.72
CA ASP A 447 2.60 8.53 17.96
C ASP A 447 3.07 7.07 17.77
N GLU A 448 2.80 6.46 16.62
CA GLU A 448 2.88 5.02 16.40
C GLU A 448 4.30 4.45 16.53
N GLY A 449 5.33 5.29 16.44
CA GLY A 449 6.73 4.97 16.76
C GLY A 449 7.46 4.01 15.82
N LYS A 450 6.74 3.16 15.08
CA LYS A 450 7.28 2.22 14.08
C LYS A 450 6.17 1.80 13.10
N GLY A 451 6.58 1.20 11.98
CA GLY A 451 5.66 0.71 10.96
C GLY A 451 5.16 1.83 10.04
N SER A 452 4.43 1.46 9.00
CA SER A 452 3.96 2.40 7.97
C SER A 452 2.53 2.87 8.21
N LYS A 453 2.00 2.78 9.43
CA LYS A 453 0.65 3.26 9.79
C LYS A 453 0.70 4.56 10.57
N VAL A 454 -0.28 5.42 10.32
CA VAL A 454 -0.62 6.58 11.16
C VAL A 454 -2.12 6.51 11.38
N PHE A 455 -2.57 6.40 12.63
CA PHE A 455 -3.98 6.22 12.93
C PHE A 455 -4.71 7.54 13.05
N ASP A 456 -5.93 7.56 12.51
CA ASP A 456 -6.91 8.55 12.91
C ASP A 456 -7.44 8.18 14.30
N TYR A 457 -6.99 8.90 15.32
CA TYR A 457 -7.40 8.70 16.70
C TYR A 457 -8.88 9.05 16.93
N ALA A 458 -9.47 9.96 16.14
CA ALA A 458 -10.85 10.40 16.32
C ALA A 458 -11.86 9.30 16.00
N SER A 459 -11.68 8.61 14.86
CA SER A 459 -12.67 7.62 14.38
C SER A 459 -12.07 6.35 13.74
N LYS A 460 -10.73 6.29 13.60
CA LYS A 460 -9.97 5.34 12.78
C LYS A 460 -10.27 5.36 11.27
N LYS A 461 -11.35 6.01 10.84
CA LYS A 461 -11.77 6.11 9.43
C LYS A 461 -10.67 6.71 8.58
N HIS A 462 -10.02 7.79 9.01
CA HIS A 462 -9.04 8.50 8.19
C HIS A 462 -7.60 8.05 8.44
N SER A 463 -7.40 6.81 8.89
CA SER A 463 -6.05 6.27 9.10
C SER A 463 -5.24 6.25 7.80
N GLY A 464 -3.99 6.70 7.88
CA GLY A 464 -3.06 6.83 6.77
C GLY A 464 -2.05 5.69 6.68
N THR A 465 -1.38 5.61 5.53
CA THR A 465 -0.21 4.76 5.34
C THR A 465 0.98 5.60 4.88
N VAL A 466 2.10 5.51 5.59
CA VAL A 466 3.36 6.18 5.28
C VAL A 466 4.03 5.48 4.09
N ASN A 467 4.36 6.25 3.06
CA ASN A 467 5.15 5.81 1.91
C ASN A 467 6.59 6.31 2.04
N GLY A 468 7.54 5.62 1.41
CA GLY A 468 8.95 6.02 1.44
C GLY A 468 9.64 5.68 2.76
N SER A 469 10.49 6.58 3.24
CA SER A 469 11.25 6.39 4.48
C SER A 469 10.39 6.70 5.72
N VAL A 470 10.02 5.67 6.47
CA VAL A 470 9.35 5.79 7.77
C VAL A 470 10.38 6.21 8.83
N ALA A 471 10.12 7.32 9.53
CA ALA A 471 10.93 7.76 10.67
C ALA A 471 10.06 8.47 11.71
N PHE A 472 9.72 7.79 12.80
CA PHE A 472 9.18 8.44 13.99
C PHE A 472 10.32 8.92 14.89
N GLN A 473 10.14 10.05 15.57
CA GLN A 473 11.18 10.68 16.40
C GLN A 473 10.70 11.04 17.81
N ASP A 474 11.64 11.11 18.76
CA ASP A 474 11.40 11.58 20.13
C ASP A 474 11.25 13.11 20.22
N ASP A 475 11.80 13.84 19.24
CA ASP A 475 11.52 15.27 19.03
C ASP A 475 10.07 15.41 18.55
N ARG A 476 9.26 16.16 19.30
CA ARG A 476 7.80 16.21 19.16
C ARG A 476 7.24 17.53 19.68
N ALA A 477 5.99 17.82 19.36
CA ALA A 477 5.30 19.00 19.85
C ALA A 477 5.21 19.02 21.40
N PRO A 478 5.10 20.21 22.03
CA PRO A 478 5.01 20.38 23.48
C PRO A 478 3.62 20.01 24.06
N ILE A 479 3.14 18.81 23.72
CA ILE A 479 1.81 18.30 24.07
C ILE A 479 1.79 17.67 25.45
N ARG A 480 0.74 18.00 26.20
CA ARG A 480 0.42 17.43 27.51
C ARG A 480 -0.74 16.44 27.38
N ASN A 481 -0.62 15.30 28.05
CA ASN A 481 -1.74 14.38 28.22
C ASN A 481 -2.63 14.93 29.33
N THR A 482 -3.70 15.62 28.96
CA THR A 482 -4.62 16.25 29.94
C THR A 482 -6.06 15.82 29.72
N THR A 483 -6.81 15.74 30.81
CA THR A 483 -8.27 15.61 30.79
C THR A 483 -8.91 16.57 31.81
N PHE A 484 -10.23 16.62 31.86
CA PHE A 484 -10.99 17.48 32.77
C PHE A 484 -11.95 16.65 33.61
N THR A 485 -12.16 17.05 34.86
CA THR A 485 -13.17 16.42 35.72
C THR A 485 -14.59 16.86 35.35
N ASP A 486 -15.52 15.90 35.34
CA ASP A 486 -16.94 16.14 35.13
C ASP A 486 -17.64 16.74 36.37
N ASN A 487 -18.97 16.92 36.27
CA ASN A 487 -19.80 17.41 37.39
C ASN A 487 -19.78 16.51 38.63
N THR A 488 -19.33 15.26 38.51
CA THR A 488 -19.16 14.31 39.61
C THR A 488 -17.73 14.26 40.13
N GLY A 489 -16.82 15.07 39.59
CA GLY A 489 -15.39 15.07 39.89
C GLY A 489 -14.62 13.92 39.24
N TYR A 490 -15.26 13.13 38.37
CA TYR A 490 -14.66 11.98 37.70
C TYR A 490 -13.96 12.42 36.41
N TYR A 491 -12.82 11.80 36.10
CA TYR A 491 -12.09 12.08 34.86
C TYR A 491 -11.76 10.78 34.10
N ILE A 492 -11.66 10.92 32.78
CA ILE A 492 -11.21 9.87 31.86
C ILE A 492 -10.14 10.49 30.96
N ALA A 493 -8.93 9.95 31.00
CA ALA A 493 -7.88 10.27 30.04
C ALA A 493 -7.67 9.08 29.11
N GLU A 494 -7.90 9.29 27.83
CA GLU A 494 -7.88 8.25 26.79
C GLU A 494 -6.60 8.33 25.96
N GLY A 495 -6.21 7.22 25.32
CA GLY A 495 -5.12 7.19 24.34
C GLY A 495 -3.73 7.40 24.93
N ILE A 496 -3.55 7.15 26.23
CA ILE A 496 -2.28 7.35 26.93
C ILE A 496 -1.27 6.29 26.47
N ASN A 497 -0.23 6.70 25.75
CA ASN A 497 0.84 5.81 25.30
C ASN A 497 1.63 5.25 26.48
N TYR A 498 1.66 3.93 26.63
CA TYR A 498 2.33 3.19 27.71
C TYR A 498 3.23 2.06 27.18
N GLY A 499 4.19 1.63 28.01
CA GLY A 499 5.05 0.48 27.79
C GLY A 499 5.09 -0.46 28.99
N SER A 500 5.93 -1.49 28.92
CA SER A 500 6.00 -2.58 29.91
C SER A 500 6.47 -2.18 31.31
N SER A 501 6.99 -0.98 31.49
CA SER A 501 7.53 -0.44 32.75
C SER A 501 7.18 1.04 32.99
N THR A 502 6.16 1.58 32.30
CA THR A 502 5.76 2.98 32.46
C THR A 502 4.95 3.19 33.73
N ASN A 503 5.48 3.99 34.66
CA ASN A 503 4.70 4.54 35.77
C ASN A 503 4.19 5.94 35.38
N PHE A 504 2.93 6.23 35.69
CA PHE A 504 2.34 7.54 35.49
C PHE A 504 2.12 8.27 36.82
N THR A 505 2.38 9.57 36.82
CA THR A 505 1.96 10.52 37.85
C THR A 505 0.78 11.32 37.32
N VAL A 506 -0.23 11.53 38.16
CA VAL A 506 -1.53 12.16 37.87
C VAL A 506 -1.83 13.23 38.93
#